data_AF-A0A652K1X5-F1
#
_entry.id   AF-A0A652K1X5-F1
#
_cell.length_a   1.000
_cell.length_b   1.000
_cell.length_c   1.000
_cell.angle_alpha   90.00
_cell.angle_beta   90.00
_cell.angle_gamma   90.00
#
_symmetry.space_group_name_H-M   'P 1'
#
loop_
_entity.id
_entity.type
_entity.pdbx_description
1 polymer ?
#
loop_
_entity_poly.entity_id
_entity_poly.type
_entity_poly.pdbx_seq_one_letter_code
_entity_poly.pdbx_strand_id
1 'polypeptide(L)'
;MARVEDGMPYAWGQLYAALHAVGGLARAGRVEPAEARQLERTAGNPRNVCWQLLGEAGQQAFLARERGGVVAEAAAAVMADAVRLLPARRVSRDGLRQDEAAAFRQGYEERLGAYRKEWEGIVG
;
A
#
# COMPACT_ATOMS: atom_id res chain seq x y z
N MET A 1 12.40 1.85 24.04
CA MET A 1 12.17 0.74 23.10
C MET A 1 11.43 1.33 21.91
N ALA A 2 12.06 1.42 20.73
CA ALA A 2 11.38 1.87 19.52
C ALA A 2 10.28 0.87 19.18
N ARG A 3 9.06 1.35 18.88
CA ARG A 3 7.98 0.44 18.49
C ARG A 3 8.32 -0.14 17.13
N VAL A 4 7.87 -1.35 16.83
CA VAL A 4 8.03 -1.98 15.50
C VAL A 4 7.50 -1.04 14.38
N GLU A 5 6.51 -0.21 14.74
CA GLU A 5 5.88 0.88 13.96
C GLU A 5 6.87 1.97 13.49
N ASP A 6 8.03 2.11 14.12
CA ASP A 6 9.08 3.07 13.73
C ASP A 6 10.05 2.49 12.68
N GLY A 7 9.89 1.21 12.33
CA GLY A 7 10.78 0.48 11.43
C GLY A 7 10.49 0.71 9.95
N MET A 8 11.54 0.89 9.16
CA MET A 8 11.45 0.99 7.70
C MET A 8 10.70 -0.20 7.03
N PRO A 9 10.86 -1.47 7.48
CA PRO A 9 10.08 -2.59 6.92
C PRO A 9 8.57 -2.41 7.08
N TYR A 10 8.13 -1.96 8.26
CA TYR A 10 6.73 -1.67 8.55
C TYR A 10 6.18 -0.54 7.67
N ALA A 11 6.94 0.55 7.53
CA ALA A 11 6.58 1.65 6.65
C ALA A 11 6.44 1.22 5.17
N TRP A 12 7.28 0.30 4.69
CA TRP A 12 7.12 -0.28 3.36
C TRP A 12 5.84 -1.09 3.21
N GLY A 13 5.43 -1.82 4.25
CA GLY A 13 4.15 -2.54 4.27
C GLY A 13 2.97 -1.59 4.12
N GLN A 14 2.99 -0.51 4.89
CA GLN A 14 1.97 0.54 4.87
C GLN A 14 1.88 1.20 3.48
N LEU A 15 3.02 1.59 2.89
CA LEU A 15 3.05 2.17 1.55
C LEU A 15 2.58 1.18 0.48
N TYR A 16 2.99 -0.10 0.57
CA TYR A 16 2.54 -1.13 -0.35
C TYR A 16 1.01 -1.31 -0.28
N ALA A 17 0.42 -1.31 0.91
CA ALA A 17 -1.03 -1.38 1.08
C ALA A 17 -1.74 -0.21 0.39
N ALA A 18 -1.25 1.02 0.56
CA ALA A 18 -1.79 2.21 -0.10
C ALA A 18 -1.76 2.07 -1.63
N LEU A 19 -0.59 1.77 -2.20
CA LEU A 19 -0.43 1.65 -3.64
C LEU A 19 -1.26 0.49 -4.23
N HIS A 20 -1.32 -0.63 -3.51
CA HIS A 20 -2.15 -1.76 -3.92
C HIS A 20 -3.64 -1.43 -3.90
N ALA A 21 -4.12 -0.71 -2.88
CA ALA A 21 -5.49 -0.28 -2.77
C ALA A 21 -5.91 0.65 -3.92
N VAL A 22 -5.05 1.60 -4.33
CA VAL A 22 -5.31 2.43 -5.53
C VAL A 22 -5.50 1.55 -6.77
N GLY A 23 -4.66 0.53 -6.93
CA GLY A 23 -4.78 -0.42 -8.05
C GLY A 23 -6.06 -1.25 -8.03
N GLY A 24 -6.56 -1.65 -6.85
CA GLY A 24 -7.84 -2.35 -6.68
C GLY A 24 -9.04 -1.44 -6.98
N LEU A 25 -9.01 -0.20 -6.45
CA LEU A 25 -10.04 0.81 -6.71
C LEU A 25 -10.15 1.11 -8.21
N ALA A 26 -9.03 1.21 -8.92
CA ALA A 26 -9.01 1.41 -10.37
C ALA A 26 -9.62 0.23 -11.14
N ARG A 27 -9.19 -1.01 -10.82
CA ARG A 27 -9.56 -2.21 -11.58
C ARG A 27 -10.95 -2.75 -11.25
N ALA A 28 -11.28 -2.82 -9.97
CA ALA A 28 -12.49 -3.49 -9.47
C ALA A 28 -13.44 -2.52 -8.74
N GLY A 29 -13.04 -1.26 -8.51
CA GLY A 29 -13.85 -0.32 -7.74
C GLY A 29 -13.90 -0.63 -6.25
N ARG A 30 -12.96 -1.44 -5.74
CA ARG A 30 -12.95 -1.92 -4.36
C ARG A 30 -11.54 -2.11 -3.83
N VAL A 31 -11.38 -2.09 -2.51
CA VAL A 31 -10.10 -2.38 -1.84
C VAL A 31 -9.95 -3.90 -1.75
N GLU A 32 -8.99 -4.46 -2.48
CA GLU A 32 -8.70 -5.89 -2.49
C GLU A 32 -7.39 -6.20 -1.76
N PRO A 33 -7.34 -7.29 -0.97
CA PRO A 33 -6.09 -7.77 -0.39
C PRO A 33 -5.17 -8.33 -1.49
N ALA A 34 -3.88 -8.12 -1.32
CA ALA A 34 -2.83 -8.76 -2.10
C ALA A 34 -2.76 -10.24 -1.70
N GLU A 35 -2.41 -11.09 -2.66
CA GLU A 35 -2.21 -12.51 -2.39
C GLU A 35 -0.94 -12.71 -1.56
N ALA A 36 -0.90 -13.78 -0.74
CA ALA A 36 0.26 -14.10 0.10
C ALA A 36 1.58 -14.17 -0.71
N ARG A 37 1.54 -14.78 -1.91
CA ARG A 37 2.70 -14.85 -2.83
C ARG A 37 3.17 -13.49 -3.33
N GLN A 38 2.28 -12.51 -3.44
CA GLN A 38 2.61 -11.15 -3.83
C GLN A 38 3.28 -10.42 -2.67
N LEU A 39 2.78 -10.60 -1.45
CA LEU A 39 3.38 -10.04 -0.24
C LEU A 39 4.80 -10.57 -0.01
N GLU A 40 5.02 -11.88 -0.17
CA GLU A 40 6.35 -12.48 -0.07
C GLU A 40 7.32 -11.93 -1.11
N ARG A 41 6.88 -11.84 -2.37
CA ARG A 41 7.68 -11.26 -3.45
C ARG A 41 8.02 -9.80 -3.19
N THR A 42 7.04 -9.01 -2.75
CA THR A 42 7.25 -7.60 -2.42
C THR A 42 8.20 -7.44 -1.24
N ALA A 43 8.09 -8.26 -0.19
CA ALA A 43 9.01 -8.20 0.94
C ALA A 43 10.48 -8.46 0.53
N GLY A 44 10.70 -9.29 -0.51
CA GLY A 44 12.03 -9.51 -1.08
C GLY A 44 12.61 -8.30 -1.82
N ASN A 45 11.80 -7.32 -2.23
CA ASN A 45 12.27 -6.08 -2.88
C ASN A 45 11.24 -4.94 -2.78
N PRO A 46 10.94 -4.43 -1.57
CA PRO A 46 9.80 -3.55 -1.37
C PRO A 46 10.03 -2.20 -2.04
N ARG A 47 11.27 -1.71 -2.05
CA ARG A 47 11.65 -0.43 -2.65
C ARG A 47 11.34 -0.39 -4.14
N ASN A 48 11.80 -1.38 -4.92
CA ASN A 48 11.61 -1.35 -6.37
C ASN A 48 10.15 -1.59 -6.75
N VAL A 49 9.46 -2.49 -6.04
CA VAL A 49 8.04 -2.74 -6.29
C VAL A 49 7.19 -1.51 -5.98
N CYS A 50 7.38 -0.87 -4.82
CA CYS A 50 6.66 0.36 -4.49
C CYS A 50 7.01 1.50 -5.44
N TRP A 51 8.27 1.61 -5.89
CA TRP A 51 8.67 2.58 -6.90
C TRP A 51 7.93 2.39 -8.22
N GLN A 52 7.80 1.15 -8.70
CA GLN A 52 7.04 0.84 -9.92
C GLN A 52 5.56 1.19 -9.75
N LEU A 53 4.95 0.76 -8.64
CA LEU A 53 3.55 1.04 -8.35
C LEU A 53 3.27 2.55 -8.22
N LEU A 54 4.18 3.32 -7.63
CA LEU A 54 4.08 4.79 -7.59
C LEU A 54 4.03 5.40 -8.99
N GLY A 55 4.78 4.86 -9.95
CA GLY A 55 4.73 5.28 -11.35
C GLY A 55 3.37 5.00 -12.01
N GLU A 56 2.71 3.91 -11.63
CA GLU A 56 1.38 3.52 -12.13
C GLU A 56 0.23 4.24 -11.40
N ALA A 57 0.46 4.66 -10.16
CA ALA A 57 -0.56 5.15 -9.25
C ALA A 57 -1.32 6.37 -9.80
N GLY A 58 -0.65 7.24 -10.56
CA GLY A 58 -1.30 8.40 -11.20
C GLY A 58 -2.37 7.98 -12.21
N GLN A 59 -2.07 7.01 -13.08
CA GLN A 59 -3.02 6.48 -14.05
C GLN A 59 -4.14 5.70 -13.34
N GLN A 60 -3.80 4.90 -12.32
CA GLN A 60 -4.79 4.14 -11.56
C GLN A 60 -5.76 5.07 -10.81
N ALA A 61 -5.26 6.15 -10.20
CA ALA A 61 -6.09 7.14 -9.54
C ALA A 61 -7.02 7.87 -10.52
N PHE A 62 -6.55 8.15 -11.74
CA PHE A 62 -7.40 8.69 -12.80
C PHE A 62 -8.56 7.73 -13.13
N LEU A 63 -8.27 6.46 -13.38
CA LEU A 63 -9.28 5.44 -13.68
C LEU A 63 -10.26 5.22 -12.52
N ALA A 64 -9.78 5.23 -11.28
CA ALA A 64 -10.63 5.11 -10.10
C ALA A 64 -11.56 6.34 -9.94
N ARG A 65 -11.10 7.54 -10.31
CA ARG A 65 -11.92 8.75 -10.33
C ARG A 65 -13.02 8.72 -11.38
N GLU A 66 -12.78 8.15 -12.55
CA GLU A 66 -13.80 7.99 -13.60
C GLU A 66 -14.99 7.14 -13.15
N ARG A 67 -14.79 6.25 -12.17
CA ARG A 67 -15.88 5.45 -11.57
C ARG A 67 -16.82 6.28 -10.70
N GLY A 68 -16.38 7.45 -10.22
CA GLY A 68 -17.19 8.36 -9.41
C GLY A 68 -17.53 7.86 -8.01
N GLY A 69 -18.35 8.65 -7.31
CA GLY A 69 -18.86 8.35 -5.96
C GLY A 69 -17.76 8.05 -4.94
N VAL A 70 -18.05 7.11 -4.05
CA VAL A 70 -17.14 6.70 -2.96
C VAL A 70 -15.80 6.15 -3.47
N VAL A 71 -15.74 5.57 -4.67
CA VAL A 71 -14.49 5.06 -5.26
C VAL A 71 -13.54 6.21 -5.61
N ALA A 72 -14.08 7.30 -6.15
CA ALA A 72 -13.29 8.50 -6.47
C ALA A 72 -12.77 9.22 -5.22
N GLU A 73 -13.54 9.23 -4.13
CA GLU A 73 -13.15 9.78 -2.83
C GLU A 73 -12.06 8.93 -2.18
N ALA A 74 -12.25 7.61 -2.12
CA ALA A 74 -11.28 6.66 -1.59
C ALA A 74 -9.96 6.74 -2.37
N ALA A 75 -9.99 6.77 -3.70
CA ALA A 75 -8.79 6.87 -4.52
C ALA A 75 -7.97 8.15 -4.21
N ALA A 76 -8.65 9.27 -3.98
CA ALA A 76 -7.99 10.52 -3.62
C ALA A 76 -7.35 10.46 -2.22
N ALA A 77 -8.08 9.90 -1.25
CA ALA A 77 -7.61 9.74 0.12
C ALA A 77 -6.39 8.80 0.19
N VAL A 78 -6.47 7.63 -0.45
CA VAL A 78 -5.36 6.66 -0.50
C VAL A 78 -4.14 7.23 -1.22
N MET A 79 -4.32 7.99 -2.32
CA MET A 79 -3.19 8.65 -2.98
C MET A 79 -2.49 9.67 -2.09
N ALA A 80 -3.26 10.49 -1.36
CA ALA A 80 -2.69 11.44 -0.40
C ALA A 80 -1.94 10.72 0.74
N ASP A 81 -2.48 9.60 1.21
CA ASP A 81 -1.85 8.75 2.22
C ASP A 81 -0.55 8.11 1.71
N ALA A 82 -0.55 7.58 0.48
CA ALA A 82 0.66 7.02 -0.15
C ALA A 82 1.81 8.03 -0.19
N VAL A 83 1.53 9.31 -0.49
CA VAL A 83 2.54 10.38 -0.45
C VAL A 83 3.08 10.59 0.97
N ARG A 84 2.23 10.55 2.00
CA ARG A 84 2.65 10.69 3.41
C ARG A 84 3.48 9.51 3.90
N LEU A 85 3.23 8.32 3.35
CA LEU A 85 3.92 7.07 3.70
C LEU A 85 5.25 6.89 2.97
N LEU A 86 5.61 7.78 2.03
CA LEU A 86 6.90 7.75 1.38
C LEU A 86 8.05 7.89 2.40
N PRO A 87 9.04 6.97 2.40
CA PRO A 87 10.17 7.07 3.31
C PRO A 87 10.95 8.38 3.08
N ALA A 88 11.10 9.19 4.12
CA ALA A 88 11.84 10.47 4.05
C ALA A 88 13.37 10.31 3.96
N ARG A 89 13.90 9.10 4.14
CA ARG A 89 15.34 8.82 4.18
C ARG A 89 15.75 7.89 3.04
N ARG A 90 17.01 8.02 2.60
CA ARG A 90 17.59 7.16 1.58
C ARG A 90 17.58 5.72 2.08
N VAL A 91 16.84 4.87 1.38
CA VAL A 91 16.61 3.47 1.76
C VAL A 91 17.65 2.56 1.09
N SER A 92 18.10 1.52 1.78
CA SER A 92 18.89 0.45 1.15
C SER A 92 18.15 -0.12 -0.06
N ARG A 93 18.93 -0.59 -1.04
CA ARG A 93 18.41 -1.27 -2.24
C ARG A 93 18.22 -2.76 -2.01
N ASP A 94 18.67 -3.28 -0.88
CA ASP A 94 18.58 -4.70 -0.54
C ASP A 94 17.15 -5.07 -0.11
N GLY A 95 16.81 -6.35 -0.28
CA GLY A 95 15.56 -6.92 0.21
C GLY A 95 15.50 -7.00 1.73
N LEU A 96 14.30 -7.18 2.28
CA LEU A 96 14.12 -7.38 3.71
C LEU A 96 14.60 -8.77 4.13
N ARG A 97 15.21 -8.87 5.30
CA ARG A 97 15.48 -10.15 5.95
C ARG A 97 14.19 -10.81 6.43
N GLN A 98 14.23 -12.10 6.78
CA GLN A 98 13.03 -12.86 7.18
C GLN A 98 12.32 -12.25 8.40
N ASP A 99 13.08 -11.76 9.38
CA ASP A 99 12.59 -11.05 10.57
C ASP A 99 11.94 -9.71 10.21
N GLU A 100 12.46 -9.02 9.20
CA GLU A 100 11.93 -7.76 8.69
C GLU A 100 10.67 -7.95 7.82
N ALA A 101 10.54 -9.11 7.16
CA ALA A 101 9.35 -9.46 6.37
C ALA A 101 8.07 -9.58 7.22
N ALA A 102 8.21 -9.96 8.50
CA ALA A 102 7.09 -9.98 9.44
C ALA A 102 6.59 -8.56 9.73
N ALA A 103 7.50 -7.60 9.97
CA ALA A 103 7.15 -6.20 10.20
C ALA A 103 6.53 -5.56 8.94
N PHE A 104 7.01 -5.91 7.74
CA PHE A 104 6.36 -5.53 6.48
C PHE A 104 4.92 -6.03 6.40
N ARG A 105 4.66 -7.31 6.68
CA ARG A 105 3.31 -7.87 6.66
C ARG A 105 2.39 -7.19 7.68
N GLN A 106 2.90 -6.94 8.89
CA GLN A 106 2.15 -6.23 9.91
C GLN A 106 1.74 -4.82 9.43
N GLY A 107 2.68 -4.05 8.88
CA GLY A 107 2.37 -2.71 8.35
C GLY A 107 1.38 -2.73 7.19
N TYR A 108 1.46 -3.76 6.33
CA TYR A 108 0.50 -3.96 5.26
C TYR A 108 -0.91 -4.24 5.79
N GLU A 109 -1.05 -5.21 6.71
CA GLU A 109 -2.33 -5.65 7.27
C GLU A 109 -3.02 -4.54 8.06
N GLU A 110 -2.27 -3.78 8.87
CA GLU A 110 -2.82 -2.67 9.65
C GLU A 110 -3.36 -1.56 8.75
N ARG A 111 -2.62 -1.18 7.69
CA ARG A 111 -3.10 -0.15 6.77
C ARG A 111 -4.30 -0.61 5.96
N LEU A 112 -4.25 -1.84 5.45
CA LEU A 112 -5.37 -2.42 4.72
C LEU A 112 -6.61 -2.53 5.61
N GLY A 113 -6.44 -2.93 6.88
CA GLY A 113 -7.51 -2.98 7.88
C GLY A 113 -8.12 -1.59 8.12
N ALA A 114 -7.30 -0.55 8.20
CA ALA A 114 -7.78 0.83 8.31
C ALA A 114 -8.65 1.24 7.11
N TYR A 115 -8.18 0.98 5.88
CA TYR A 115 -8.96 1.28 4.68
C TYR A 115 -10.27 0.50 4.57
N ARG A 116 -10.26 -0.79 4.93
CA ARG A 116 -11.48 -1.61 4.93
C ARG A 116 -12.52 -1.10 5.92
N LYS A 117 -12.07 -0.59 7.07
CA LYS A 117 -12.94 0.03 8.08
C LYS A 117 -13.45 1.41 7.63
N GLU A 118 -12.62 2.19 6.94
CA GLU A 118 -13.01 3.52 6.45
C GLU A 118 -14.00 3.44 5.28
N TRP A 119 -13.85 2.44 4.41
CA TRP A 119 -14.67 2.27 3.20
C TRP A 119 -15.38 0.91 3.13
N GLU A 120 -16.08 0.53 4.20
CA GLU A 120 -16.81 -0.76 4.31
C GLU A 120 -17.73 -1.04 3.10
N GLY A 121 -18.28 0.00 2.47
CA GLY A 121 -19.15 -0.12 1.28
C GLY A 121 -18.46 -0.49 -0.04
N ILE A 122 -17.12 -0.51 -0.08
CA ILE A 122 -16.33 -0.90 -1.26
C ILE A 122 -15.18 -1.85 -0.89
N VAL A 123 -15.43 -2.74 0.07
CA VAL A 123 -14.54 -3.84 0.42
C VAL A 123 -14.82 -5.04 -0.49
N GLY A 124 -13.76 -5.60 -1.07
CA GLY A 124 -13.84 -6.75 -1.98
C GLY A 124 -13.71 -8.10 -1.32
#